data_AF-A0A543FXG6-F1
#
_entry.id   AF-A0A543FXG6-F1
#
_cell.length_a   1.000
_cell.length_b   1.000
_cell.length_c   1.000
_cell.angle_alpha   90.00
_cell.angle_beta   90.00
_cell.angle_gamma   90.00
#
_symmetry.space_group_name_H-M   'P 1'
#
loop_
_entity.id
_entity.type
_entity.pdbx_description
1 polymer ?
#
loop_
_entity_poly.entity_id
_entity_poly.type
_entity_poly.pdbx_seq_one_letter_code
_entity_poly.pdbx_strand_id
1 'polypeptide(L)'
;MGESFDDEYDEVVALARRARRGEFVGVLPELSTYVRSARSVPARMAAAVAVTDILVWDDLTIPLAADIAEEVLAAACDDPRWKLVRLWSPLVDVIVGAQVHHGVPARPRLIELAERAAAGRADRVVHDAMVRTLSYEVPEDGAPVRWRTHMPPYVRNKPMSQSFYDDFRAGPQAWTNGQAEQLWGLLINCQEGPEIAAGMLAAGVDPGDAYASWLWLIGQFLEEGDRAKAAWALERYLGCWHEYEVPSSVLPRQLPLYLWTRPLLDAATRSAVLSSPVGRAPAEENVEWRRLERALRTRCSLDAACVTVAVGCSVDEALRAFGADPAAPAVPRLESSDDVGGVSVLELPGAVVLVEDRGFTGSAEGAIRAASARGRAASYFWNAMGDESVMFAENGEILDGGDYLLGSETLEHPALAAIVEDIARSTDDSKLIGLLAVERFTGVRIAEPATPPLVLVHPIAN
;
A
#
# COMPACT_ATOMS: atom_id res chain seq x y z
N MET A 1 -35.41 -2.64 0.00
CA MET A 1 -34.28 -3.16 0.78
C MET A 1 -33.33 -3.79 -0.21
N GLY A 2 -32.39 -3.02 -0.74
CA GLY A 2 -31.23 -3.60 -1.42
C GLY A 2 -30.20 -3.87 -0.34
N GLU A 3 -29.86 -5.13 -0.10
CA GLU A 3 -28.65 -5.46 0.64
C GLU A 3 -27.48 -4.82 -0.11
N SER A 4 -26.65 -4.05 0.61
CA SER A 4 -25.47 -3.46 0.00
C SER A 4 -24.51 -4.59 -0.39
N PHE A 5 -23.89 -4.50 -1.56
CA PHE A 5 -22.85 -5.46 -1.97
C PHE A 5 -21.59 -5.38 -1.10
N ASP A 6 -21.54 -4.41 -0.17
CA ASP A 6 -20.41 -4.12 0.71
C ASP A 6 -20.41 -5.07 1.92
N ASP A 7 -21.57 -5.59 2.36
CA ASP A 7 -21.67 -6.46 3.53
C ASP A 7 -20.90 -7.79 3.34
N GLU A 8 -21.04 -8.45 2.18
CA GLU A 8 -20.29 -9.68 1.86
C GLU A 8 -18.78 -9.41 1.75
N TYR A 9 -18.40 -8.22 1.27
CA TYR A 9 -17.00 -7.84 1.14
C TYR A 9 -16.37 -7.61 2.51
N ASP A 10 -17.06 -6.91 3.40
CA ASP A 10 -16.61 -6.64 4.77
C ASP A 10 -16.47 -7.93 5.58
N GLU A 11 -17.37 -8.91 5.39
CA GLU A 11 -17.25 -10.23 6.00
C GLU A 11 -15.99 -10.98 5.53
N VAL A 12 -15.72 -10.97 4.22
CA VAL A 12 -14.50 -11.57 3.66
C VAL A 12 -13.25 -10.86 4.18
N VAL A 13 -13.26 -9.53 4.26
CA VAL A 13 -12.19 -8.73 4.86
C VAL A 13 -11.96 -9.15 6.32
N ALA A 14 -13.03 -9.33 7.10
CA ALA A 14 -12.93 -9.76 8.50
C ALA A 14 -12.31 -11.17 8.63
N LEU A 15 -12.68 -12.10 7.74
CA LEU A 15 -12.10 -13.44 7.69
C LEU A 15 -10.61 -13.42 7.29
N ALA A 16 -10.26 -12.62 6.30
CA ALA A 16 -8.87 -12.40 5.92
C ALA A 16 -8.03 -11.83 7.07
N ARG A 17 -8.58 -10.87 7.83
CA ARG A 17 -7.93 -10.33 9.04
C ARG A 17 -7.72 -11.39 10.12
N ARG A 18 -8.69 -12.31 10.30
CA ARG A 18 -8.52 -13.47 11.19
C ARG A 18 -7.38 -14.38 10.70
N ALA A 19 -7.32 -14.66 9.40
CA ALA A 19 -6.21 -15.42 8.81
C ALA A 19 -4.85 -14.80 9.19
N ARG A 20 -4.71 -13.48 9.03
CA ARG A 20 -3.50 -12.71 9.40
C ARG A 20 -3.08 -12.83 10.86
N ARG A 21 -3.99 -13.18 11.76
CA ARG A 21 -3.70 -13.43 13.19
C ARG A 21 -3.30 -14.88 13.48
N GLY A 22 -2.99 -15.67 12.45
CA GLY A 22 -2.61 -17.08 12.61
C GLY A 22 -3.80 -18.05 12.51
N GLU A 23 -5.02 -17.59 12.27
CA GLU A 23 -6.21 -18.45 12.16
C GLU A 23 -6.38 -19.06 10.74
N PHE A 24 -5.32 -19.12 9.93
CA PHE A 24 -5.36 -19.50 8.51
C PHE A 24 -6.20 -20.76 8.21
N VAL A 25 -5.96 -21.85 8.94
CA VAL A 25 -6.69 -23.12 8.75
C VAL A 25 -8.15 -23.01 9.21
N GLY A 26 -8.42 -22.22 10.26
CA GLY A 26 -9.75 -22.08 10.83
C GLY A 26 -10.72 -21.32 9.92
N VAL A 27 -10.23 -20.33 9.16
CA VAL A 27 -11.06 -19.50 8.28
C VAL A 27 -11.14 -20.01 6.84
N LEU A 28 -10.26 -20.94 6.44
CA LEU A 28 -10.20 -21.48 5.09
C LEU A 28 -11.54 -22.05 4.58
N PRO A 29 -12.33 -22.82 5.37
CA PRO A 29 -13.63 -23.32 4.91
C PRO A 29 -14.65 -22.19 4.62
N GLU A 30 -14.66 -21.15 5.46
CA GLU A 30 -15.55 -20.00 5.30
C GLU A 30 -15.16 -19.20 4.06
N LEU A 31 -13.88 -18.85 3.92
CA LEU A 31 -13.36 -18.15 2.73
C LEU A 31 -13.61 -18.94 1.44
N SER A 32 -13.39 -20.27 1.46
CA SER A 32 -13.67 -21.15 0.31
C SER A 32 -15.15 -21.18 -0.06
N THR A 33 -16.04 -20.94 0.91
CA THR A 33 -17.47 -20.79 0.66
C THR A 33 -17.73 -19.49 -0.10
N TYR A 34 -17.17 -18.36 0.35
CA TYR A 34 -17.29 -17.07 -0.37
C TYR A 34 -16.74 -17.11 -1.80
N VAL A 35 -15.63 -17.81 -2.05
CA VAL A 35 -15.11 -18.03 -3.42
C VAL A 35 -16.18 -18.61 -4.35
N ARG A 36 -17.04 -19.50 -3.85
CA ARG A 36 -18.05 -20.19 -4.67
C ARG A 36 -19.41 -19.50 -4.65
N SER A 37 -19.80 -18.90 -3.52
CA SER A 37 -21.18 -18.45 -3.28
C SER A 37 -21.34 -16.94 -3.15
N ALA A 38 -20.27 -16.15 -3.04
CA ALA A 38 -20.40 -14.71 -2.92
C ALA A 38 -21.13 -14.13 -4.16
N ARG A 39 -22.14 -13.31 -3.91
CA ARG A 39 -22.91 -12.61 -4.95
C ARG A 39 -22.12 -11.42 -5.46
N SER A 40 -21.38 -10.78 -4.56
CA SER A 40 -20.43 -9.72 -4.85
C SER A 40 -19.15 -10.29 -5.50
N VAL A 41 -18.87 -9.90 -6.74
CA VAL A 41 -17.58 -10.19 -7.40
C VAL A 41 -16.38 -9.66 -6.58
N PRO A 42 -16.42 -8.43 -5.99
CA PRO A 42 -15.38 -7.99 -5.06
C PRO A 42 -15.14 -8.96 -3.90
N ALA A 43 -16.21 -9.41 -3.23
CA ALA A 43 -16.11 -10.35 -2.12
C ALA A 43 -15.56 -11.71 -2.58
N ARG A 44 -16.00 -12.18 -3.76
CA ARG A 44 -15.49 -13.42 -4.36
C ARG A 44 -14.00 -13.35 -4.66
N MET A 45 -13.53 -12.25 -5.25
CA MET A 45 -12.11 -12.06 -5.57
C MET A 45 -11.28 -11.89 -4.29
N ALA A 46 -11.74 -11.08 -3.34
CA ALA A 46 -11.12 -10.94 -2.03
C ALA A 46 -10.95 -12.30 -1.33
N ALA A 47 -12.00 -13.13 -1.35
CA ALA A 47 -11.98 -14.46 -0.79
C ALA A 47 -11.04 -15.37 -1.57
N ALA A 48 -11.02 -15.28 -2.91
CA ALA A 48 -10.16 -16.07 -3.76
C ALA A 48 -8.69 -15.78 -3.46
N VAL A 49 -8.30 -14.51 -3.41
CA VAL A 49 -6.92 -14.14 -3.10
C VAL A 49 -6.55 -14.61 -1.69
N ALA A 50 -7.42 -14.43 -0.69
CA ALA A 50 -7.15 -14.92 0.66
C ALA A 50 -7.02 -16.46 0.73
N VAL A 51 -7.87 -17.21 0.01
CA VAL A 51 -7.79 -18.67 -0.09
C VAL A 51 -6.53 -19.10 -0.82
N THR A 52 -6.21 -18.50 -1.97
CA THR A 52 -5.00 -18.84 -2.71
C THR A 52 -3.77 -18.53 -1.88
N ASP A 53 -3.75 -17.41 -1.16
CA ASP A 53 -2.67 -17.05 -0.26
C ASP A 53 -2.50 -18.09 0.84
N ILE A 54 -3.59 -18.59 1.45
CA ILE A 54 -3.52 -19.69 2.44
C ILE A 54 -3.00 -20.98 1.80
N LEU A 55 -3.54 -21.35 0.63
CA LEU A 55 -3.24 -22.63 -0.02
C LEU A 55 -1.86 -22.68 -0.66
N VAL A 56 -1.29 -21.55 -1.10
CA VAL A 56 0.08 -21.56 -1.63
C VAL A 56 1.13 -21.83 -0.56
N TRP A 57 0.75 -21.89 0.73
CA TRP A 57 1.66 -22.27 1.81
C TRP A 57 1.89 -23.77 1.95
N ASP A 58 0.96 -24.62 1.51
CA ASP A 58 1.13 -26.07 1.50
C ASP A 58 1.46 -26.56 0.08
N ASP A 59 2.54 -27.33 -0.06
CA ASP A 59 3.00 -27.85 -1.35
C ASP A 59 1.89 -28.71 -1.98
N LEU A 60 1.10 -29.41 -1.17
CA LEU A 60 0.05 -30.28 -1.71
C LEU A 60 -1.14 -29.49 -2.30
N THR A 61 -1.25 -28.19 -2.01
CA THR A 61 -2.43 -27.41 -2.36
C THR A 61 -2.18 -26.28 -3.37
N ILE A 62 -0.95 -26.10 -3.87
CA ILE A 62 -0.66 -25.12 -4.94
C ILE A 62 -1.50 -25.40 -6.21
N PRO A 63 -1.65 -26.65 -6.70
CA PRO A 63 -2.52 -26.91 -7.85
C PRO A 63 -3.98 -26.49 -7.60
N LEU A 64 -4.48 -26.78 -6.39
CA LEU A 64 -5.84 -26.36 -5.99
C LEU A 64 -5.97 -24.84 -5.93
N ALA A 65 -4.95 -24.13 -5.43
CA ALA A 65 -4.90 -22.68 -5.44
C ALA A 65 -4.95 -22.13 -6.87
N ALA A 66 -4.22 -22.75 -7.81
CA ALA A 66 -4.23 -22.34 -9.21
C ALA A 66 -5.59 -22.56 -9.88
N ASP A 67 -6.28 -23.66 -9.55
CA ASP A 67 -7.63 -23.94 -10.06
C ASP A 67 -8.65 -22.89 -9.56
N ILE A 68 -8.56 -22.51 -8.28
CA ILE A 68 -9.37 -21.44 -7.71
C ILE A 68 -9.07 -20.09 -8.37
N ALA A 69 -7.78 -19.78 -8.58
CA ALA A 69 -7.36 -18.56 -9.24
C ALA A 69 -7.89 -18.46 -10.67
N GLU A 70 -7.79 -19.55 -11.44
CA GLU A 70 -8.31 -19.63 -12.81
C GLU A 70 -9.83 -19.46 -12.85
N GLU A 71 -10.58 -20.16 -11.99
CA GLU A 71 -12.04 -20.05 -11.92
C GLU A 71 -12.50 -18.60 -11.66
N VAL A 72 -11.82 -17.91 -10.74
CA VAL A 72 -12.17 -16.55 -10.34
C VAL A 72 -11.78 -15.53 -11.41
N LEU A 73 -10.60 -15.67 -12.01
CA LEU A 73 -10.18 -14.83 -13.14
C LEU A 73 -11.11 -15.00 -14.34
N ALA A 74 -11.49 -16.25 -14.64
CA ALA A 74 -12.47 -16.57 -15.68
C ALA A 74 -13.81 -15.85 -15.45
N ALA A 75 -14.35 -15.95 -14.23
CA ALA A 75 -15.60 -15.28 -13.87
C ALA A 75 -15.49 -13.75 -13.97
N ALA A 76 -14.34 -13.18 -13.58
CA ALA A 76 -14.10 -11.74 -13.68
C ALA A 76 -13.96 -11.26 -15.14
N CYS A 77 -13.36 -12.06 -16.03
CA CYS A 77 -13.29 -11.76 -17.47
C CYS A 77 -14.66 -11.68 -18.13
N ASP A 78 -15.65 -12.42 -17.61
CA ASP A 78 -17.01 -12.46 -18.16
C ASP A 78 -17.92 -11.33 -17.64
N ASP A 79 -17.52 -10.57 -16.61
CA ASP A 79 -18.29 -9.44 -16.06
C ASP A 79 -17.76 -8.08 -16.59
N PRO A 80 -18.44 -7.44 -17.57
CA PRO A 80 -17.97 -6.21 -18.17
C PRO A 80 -18.02 -4.99 -17.23
N ARG A 81 -18.63 -5.11 -16.04
CA ARG A 81 -18.64 -4.06 -15.03
C ARG A 81 -17.29 -3.96 -14.30
N TRP A 82 -16.43 -4.95 -14.47
CA TRP A 82 -15.22 -5.08 -13.69
C TRP A 82 -13.98 -4.59 -14.44
N LYS A 83 -13.24 -3.72 -13.76
CA LYS A 83 -11.85 -3.42 -14.08
C LYS A 83 -11.00 -4.36 -13.25
N LEU A 84 -10.47 -5.40 -13.88
CA LEU A 84 -9.60 -6.41 -13.27
C LEU A 84 -8.31 -5.86 -12.63
N VAL A 85 -8.11 -4.53 -12.59
CA VAL A 85 -6.83 -3.83 -12.57
C VAL A 85 -5.96 -4.10 -11.33
N ARG A 86 -6.49 -4.66 -10.24
CA ARG A 86 -5.78 -4.63 -8.93
C ARG A 86 -5.56 -5.96 -8.20
N LEU A 87 -6.40 -6.98 -8.42
CA LEU A 87 -6.32 -8.27 -7.69
C LEU A 87 -5.86 -9.45 -8.54
N TRP A 88 -5.52 -9.20 -9.81
CA TRP A 88 -5.21 -10.26 -10.76
C TRP A 88 -3.78 -10.81 -10.62
N SER A 89 -2.81 -9.98 -10.18
CA SER A 89 -1.40 -10.41 -10.10
C SER A 89 -1.21 -11.62 -9.19
N PRO A 90 -1.71 -11.64 -7.94
CA PRO A 90 -1.55 -12.81 -7.07
C PRO A 90 -2.16 -14.09 -7.66
N LEU A 91 -3.33 -13.96 -8.30
CA LEU A 91 -4.02 -15.09 -8.92
C LEU A 91 -3.24 -15.64 -10.13
N VAL A 92 -2.69 -14.76 -10.97
CA VAL A 92 -1.80 -15.15 -12.07
C VAL A 92 -0.51 -15.78 -11.54
N ASP A 93 0.08 -15.21 -10.50
CA ASP A 93 1.29 -15.74 -9.88
C ASP A 93 1.07 -17.17 -9.38
N VAL A 94 -0.07 -17.44 -8.72
CA VAL A 94 -0.44 -18.80 -8.26
C VAL A 94 -0.51 -19.80 -9.41
N ILE A 95 -1.09 -19.42 -10.55
CA ILE A 95 -1.14 -20.28 -11.76
C ILE A 95 0.27 -20.61 -12.24
N VAL A 96 1.16 -19.62 -12.28
CA VAL A 96 2.57 -19.84 -12.65
C VAL A 96 3.32 -20.68 -11.62
N GLY A 97 3.05 -20.45 -10.33
CA GLY A 97 3.62 -21.24 -9.23
C GLY A 97 3.28 -22.73 -9.34
N ALA A 98 2.06 -23.08 -9.75
CA ALA A 98 1.68 -24.47 -9.98
C ALA A 98 2.52 -25.14 -11.10
N GLN A 99 2.94 -24.38 -12.11
CA GLN A 99 3.88 -24.88 -13.12
C GLN A 99 5.25 -25.14 -12.50
N VAL A 100 5.78 -24.17 -11.75
CA VAL A 100 7.12 -24.24 -11.17
C VAL A 100 7.25 -25.38 -10.16
N HIS A 101 6.25 -25.55 -9.29
CA HIS A 101 6.33 -26.52 -8.18
C HIS A 101 5.75 -27.90 -8.50
N HIS A 102 4.80 -27.97 -9.44
CA HIS A 102 4.05 -29.21 -9.70
C HIS A 102 3.99 -29.60 -11.17
N GLY A 103 4.65 -28.85 -12.06
CA GLY A 103 4.62 -29.12 -13.50
C GLY A 103 3.24 -28.92 -14.13
N VAL A 104 2.30 -28.24 -13.45
CA VAL A 104 0.96 -27.94 -13.99
C VAL A 104 1.11 -26.81 -15.02
N PRO A 105 0.84 -27.03 -16.32
CA PRO A 105 1.14 -26.02 -17.34
C PRO A 105 0.35 -24.72 -17.14
N ALA A 106 1.04 -23.61 -16.85
CA ALA A 106 0.42 -22.29 -16.68
C ALA A 106 0.08 -21.65 -18.02
N ARG A 107 0.94 -21.88 -19.03
CA ARG A 107 0.82 -21.25 -20.35
C ARG A 107 -0.55 -21.40 -21.02
N PRO A 108 -1.10 -22.62 -21.22
CA PRO A 108 -2.40 -22.77 -21.87
C PRO A 108 -3.53 -22.08 -21.09
N ARG A 109 -3.49 -22.14 -19.75
CA ARG A 109 -4.48 -21.52 -18.84
C ARG A 109 -4.50 -20.00 -18.98
N LEU A 110 -3.31 -19.38 -18.94
CA LEU A 110 -3.17 -17.93 -19.08
C LEU A 110 -3.52 -17.42 -20.49
N ILE A 111 -3.26 -18.22 -21.54
CA ILE A 111 -3.70 -17.89 -22.90
C ILE A 111 -5.23 -17.87 -22.96
N GLU A 112 -5.90 -18.90 -22.45
CA GLU A 112 -7.36 -18.98 -22.43
C GLU A 112 -7.98 -17.79 -21.67
N LEU A 113 -7.44 -17.47 -20.49
CA LEU A 113 -7.88 -16.31 -19.71
C LEU A 113 -7.69 -14.98 -20.45
N ALA A 114 -6.55 -14.80 -21.13
CA ALA A 114 -6.27 -13.60 -21.92
C ALA A 114 -7.21 -13.46 -23.12
N GLU A 115 -7.50 -14.56 -23.82
CA GLU A 115 -8.44 -14.58 -24.94
C GLU A 115 -9.87 -14.24 -24.46
N ARG A 116 -10.29 -14.80 -23.32
CA ARG A 116 -11.57 -14.46 -22.69
C ARG A 116 -11.64 -13.00 -22.27
N ALA A 117 -10.60 -12.47 -21.65
CA ALA A 117 -10.50 -11.06 -21.27
C ALA A 117 -10.67 -10.14 -22.49
N ALA A 118 -9.98 -10.46 -23.60
CA ALA A 118 -10.07 -9.71 -24.85
C ALA A 118 -11.49 -9.76 -25.46
N ALA A 119 -12.17 -10.90 -25.37
CA ALA A 119 -13.54 -11.05 -25.86
C ALA A 119 -14.59 -10.34 -24.97
N GLY A 120 -14.36 -10.30 -23.65
CA GLY A 120 -15.28 -9.75 -22.64
C GLY A 120 -15.27 -8.23 -22.49
N ARG A 121 -14.37 -7.51 -23.19
CA ARG A 121 -14.01 -6.09 -22.94
C ARG A 121 -13.35 -5.87 -21.58
N ALA A 122 -12.72 -6.88 -21.01
CA ALA A 122 -11.87 -6.68 -19.85
C ALA A 122 -10.67 -5.78 -20.22
N ASP A 123 -10.10 -5.13 -19.20
CA ASP A 123 -9.05 -4.13 -19.38
C ASP A 123 -7.87 -4.69 -20.19
N ARG A 124 -7.46 -3.97 -21.25
CA ARG A 124 -6.29 -4.27 -22.07
C ARG A 124 -5.03 -4.45 -21.21
N VAL A 125 -4.95 -3.78 -20.07
CA VAL A 125 -3.89 -3.92 -19.07
C VAL A 125 -3.72 -5.38 -18.62
N VAL A 126 -4.83 -6.11 -18.41
CA VAL A 126 -4.80 -7.48 -17.86
C VAL A 126 -4.41 -8.48 -18.94
N HIS A 127 -4.95 -8.32 -20.15
CA HIS A 127 -4.48 -9.07 -21.31
C HIS A 127 -2.97 -8.87 -21.52
N ASP A 128 -2.50 -7.62 -21.56
CA ASP A 128 -1.09 -7.31 -21.79
C ASP A 128 -0.21 -7.82 -20.65
N ALA A 129 -0.73 -7.88 -19.42
CA ALA A 129 0.00 -8.43 -18.30
C ALA A 129 0.08 -9.97 -18.32
N MET A 130 -1.01 -10.67 -18.63
CA MET A 130 -0.99 -12.13 -18.84
C MET A 130 -0.06 -12.51 -20.00
N VAL A 131 -0.11 -11.79 -21.12
CA VAL A 131 0.81 -11.98 -22.26
C VAL A 131 2.26 -11.70 -21.87
N ARG A 132 2.52 -10.69 -21.04
CA ARG A 132 3.87 -10.45 -20.48
C ARG A 132 4.32 -11.61 -19.59
N THR A 133 3.46 -12.14 -18.73
CA THR A 133 3.78 -13.30 -17.89
C THR A 133 4.10 -14.54 -18.73
N LEU A 134 3.41 -14.72 -19.86
CA LEU A 134 3.68 -15.78 -20.83
C LEU A 134 4.99 -15.62 -21.61
N SER A 135 5.58 -14.41 -21.63
CA SER A 135 6.86 -14.16 -22.28
C SER A 135 8.07 -14.54 -21.43
N TYR A 136 7.87 -14.91 -20.17
CA TYR A 136 8.89 -15.54 -19.35
C TYR A 136 9.07 -17.00 -19.80
N GLU A 137 10.22 -17.33 -20.39
CA GLU A 137 10.59 -18.71 -20.69
C GLU A 137 10.75 -19.48 -19.36
N VAL A 138 9.73 -20.24 -18.98
CA VAL A 138 9.87 -21.27 -17.94
C VAL A 138 10.52 -22.48 -18.63
N PRO A 139 11.73 -22.91 -18.22
CA PRO A 139 12.41 -24.02 -18.89
C PRO A 139 11.56 -25.29 -18.86
N GLU A 140 11.35 -25.94 -20.00
CA GLU A 140 10.50 -27.13 -20.12
C GLU A 140 11.10 -28.38 -19.44
N ASP A 141 12.39 -28.38 -19.10
CA ASP A 141 13.17 -29.59 -18.80
C ASP A 141 13.78 -29.67 -17.39
N GLY A 142 13.21 -29.01 -16.38
CA GLY A 142 13.74 -29.07 -15.00
C GLY A 142 15.15 -28.50 -14.84
N ALA A 143 15.66 -27.82 -15.88
CA ALA A 143 16.87 -27.02 -15.78
C ALA A 143 16.64 -25.90 -14.74
N PRO A 144 17.66 -25.57 -13.92
CA PRO A 144 17.53 -24.47 -12.97
C PRO A 144 17.08 -23.22 -13.73
N VAL A 145 16.00 -22.61 -13.27
CA VAL A 145 15.45 -21.37 -13.82
C VAL A 145 16.58 -20.34 -13.82
N ARG A 146 17.18 -20.11 -14.98
CA ARG A 146 18.17 -19.04 -15.14
C ARG A 146 17.40 -17.75 -15.28
N TRP A 147 17.32 -17.02 -14.18
CA TRP A 147 16.71 -15.69 -14.10
C TRP A 147 17.32 -14.76 -15.15
N ARG A 148 16.64 -14.60 -16.28
CA ARG A 148 16.75 -13.38 -17.08
C ARG A 148 15.59 -12.51 -16.63
N THR A 149 15.77 -11.80 -15.53
CA THR A 149 14.87 -10.74 -15.06
C THR A 149 14.74 -9.70 -16.18
N HIS A 150 13.75 -9.87 -17.04
CA HIS A 150 13.41 -8.88 -18.05
C HIS A 150 12.61 -7.77 -17.37
N MET A 151 13.35 -6.79 -16.84
CA MET A 151 12.83 -5.52 -16.37
C MET A 151 11.96 -4.84 -17.43
N PRO A 152 11.01 -3.98 -17.02
CA PRO A 152 10.23 -3.16 -17.94
C PRO A 152 11.12 -2.37 -18.92
N PRO A 153 10.68 -2.16 -20.18
CA PRO A 153 11.50 -1.56 -21.24
C PRO A 153 12.10 -0.18 -20.94
N TYR A 154 11.53 0.57 -19.98
CA TYR A 154 12.04 1.89 -19.61
C TYR A 154 13.40 1.87 -18.89
N VAL A 155 13.82 0.72 -18.34
CA VAL A 155 15.15 0.57 -17.71
C VAL A 155 16.24 0.23 -18.74
N ARG A 156 15.87 -0.27 -19.93
CA ARG A 156 16.82 -0.91 -20.88
C ARG A 156 17.69 0.02 -21.74
N ASN A 157 17.40 1.31 -21.84
CA ASN A 157 17.84 2.09 -23.02
C ASN A 157 18.79 3.28 -22.78
N LYS A 158 19.56 3.32 -21.69
CA LYS A 158 20.67 4.28 -21.57
C LYS A 158 22.01 3.55 -21.47
N PRO A 159 22.87 3.57 -22.51
CA PRO A 159 24.25 3.12 -22.35
C PRO A 159 24.96 4.03 -21.33
N MET A 160 25.59 3.44 -20.33
CA MET A 160 26.25 4.18 -19.25
C MET A 160 27.60 4.75 -19.68
N SER A 161 27.96 5.89 -19.10
CA SER A 161 29.30 6.48 -19.24
C SER A 161 30.32 5.75 -18.38
N GLN A 162 31.58 5.77 -18.80
CA GLN A 162 32.71 5.23 -18.02
C GLN A 162 32.81 5.85 -16.62
N SER A 163 32.39 7.12 -16.46
CA SER A 163 32.40 7.82 -15.17
C SER A 163 31.57 7.12 -14.10
N PHE A 164 30.45 6.48 -14.48
CA PHE A 164 29.59 5.77 -13.54
C PHE A 164 30.29 4.54 -12.94
N TYR A 165 31.09 3.81 -13.74
CA TYR A 165 31.88 2.68 -13.25
C TYR A 165 33.04 3.12 -12.34
N ASP A 166 33.60 4.30 -12.60
CA ASP A 166 34.66 4.85 -11.78
C ASP A 166 34.10 5.32 -10.41
N ASP A 167 32.90 5.91 -10.40
CA ASP A 167 32.16 6.28 -9.18
C ASP A 167 31.71 5.05 -8.35
N PHE A 168 31.36 3.95 -9.02
CA PHE A 168 31.04 2.67 -8.35
C PHE A 168 32.25 2.11 -7.59
N ARG A 169 33.44 2.14 -8.19
CA ARG A 169 34.69 1.65 -7.55
C ARG A 169 35.18 2.56 -6.42
N ALA A 170 34.79 3.83 -6.43
CA ALA A 170 35.14 4.78 -5.38
C ALA A 170 34.37 4.53 -4.06
N GLY A 171 33.28 3.77 -4.11
CA GLY A 171 32.52 3.34 -2.94
C GLY A 171 31.36 4.27 -2.56
N PRO A 172 30.51 3.83 -1.62
CA PRO A 172 29.15 4.34 -1.42
C PRO A 172 29.04 5.74 -0.81
N GLN A 173 30.14 6.33 -0.33
CA GLN A 173 30.12 7.68 0.27
C GLN A 173 29.95 8.80 -0.77
N ALA A 174 29.91 8.47 -2.07
CA ALA A 174 29.80 9.42 -3.17
C ALA A 174 28.47 9.36 -3.93
N TRP A 175 27.53 8.49 -3.53
CA TRP A 175 26.31 8.26 -4.32
C TRP A 175 25.15 9.16 -3.88
N THR A 176 24.43 9.68 -4.86
CA THR A 176 23.11 10.31 -4.68
C THR A 176 22.00 9.25 -4.70
N ASN A 177 20.81 9.55 -4.15
CA ASN A 177 19.66 8.62 -4.14
C ASN A 177 19.32 8.10 -5.57
N GLY A 178 19.34 8.98 -6.57
CA GLY A 178 19.09 8.58 -7.97
C GLY A 178 20.19 7.69 -8.57
N GLN A 179 21.42 7.73 -8.06
CA GLN A 179 22.48 6.79 -8.45
C GLN A 179 22.32 5.43 -7.75
N ALA A 180 21.82 5.41 -6.51
CA ALA A 180 21.49 4.17 -5.80
C ALA A 180 20.34 3.39 -6.46
N GLU A 181 19.28 4.08 -6.90
CA GLU A 181 18.18 3.47 -7.67
C GLU A 181 18.63 2.89 -9.02
N GLN A 182 19.48 3.61 -9.76
CA GLN A 182 20.03 3.10 -11.03
C GLN A 182 20.95 1.89 -10.80
N LEU A 183 21.69 1.88 -9.68
CA LEU A 183 22.51 0.74 -9.28
C LEU A 183 21.67 -0.50 -8.95
N TRP A 184 20.51 -0.36 -8.33
CA TRP A 184 19.59 -1.47 -8.09
C TRP A 184 19.13 -2.15 -9.38
N GLY A 185 18.80 -1.35 -10.41
CA GLY A 185 18.46 -1.88 -11.72
C GLY A 185 19.60 -2.65 -12.41
N LEU A 186 20.86 -2.35 -12.04
CA LEU A 186 22.06 -2.99 -12.57
C LEU A 186 22.46 -4.24 -11.76
N LEU A 187 22.26 -4.22 -10.45
CA LEU A 187 22.56 -5.33 -9.54
C LEU A 187 21.84 -6.62 -9.88
N ILE A 188 20.58 -6.49 -10.28
CA ILE A 188 19.74 -7.61 -10.75
C ILE A 188 20.31 -8.26 -12.03
N ASN A 189 21.20 -7.58 -12.76
CA ASN A 189 21.80 -8.05 -14.00
C ASN A 189 23.25 -8.57 -13.84
N CYS A 190 23.90 -8.34 -12.70
CA CYS A 190 25.32 -8.64 -12.50
C CYS A 190 25.51 -9.80 -11.51
N GLN A 191 26.26 -10.84 -11.89
CA GLN A 191 26.55 -12.03 -11.08
C GLN A 191 27.47 -11.79 -9.86
N GLU A 192 27.74 -10.54 -9.48
CA GLU A 192 28.67 -10.13 -8.40
C GLU A 192 27.93 -9.66 -7.15
N GLY A 193 26.69 -10.10 -6.97
CA GLY A 193 25.82 -9.46 -6.02
C GLY A 193 26.17 -9.60 -4.53
N PRO A 194 26.75 -10.71 -3.99
CA PRO A 194 27.12 -10.80 -2.57
C PRO A 194 28.03 -9.67 -2.08
N GLU A 195 29.01 -9.27 -2.89
CA GLU A 195 29.99 -8.24 -2.54
C GLU A 195 29.36 -6.84 -2.54
N ILE A 196 28.37 -6.62 -3.40
CA ILE A 196 27.68 -5.35 -3.53
C ILE A 196 26.59 -5.20 -2.46
N ALA A 197 25.86 -6.28 -2.14
CA ALA A 197 24.95 -6.34 -0.99
C ALA A 197 25.67 -6.00 0.32
N ALA A 198 26.86 -6.58 0.54
CA ALA A 198 27.69 -6.27 1.70
C ALA A 198 28.14 -4.80 1.72
N GLY A 199 28.52 -4.25 0.57
CA GLY A 199 28.90 -2.83 0.43
C GLY A 199 27.76 -1.86 0.72
N MET A 200 26.54 -2.16 0.29
CA MET A 200 25.36 -1.30 0.51
C MET A 200 24.85 -1.35 1.94
N LEU A 201 24.82 -2.53 2.57
CA LEU A 201 24.52 -2.66 4.00
C LEU A 201 25.56 -1.92 4.86
N ALA A 202 26.84 -2.01 4.50
CA ALA A 202 27.90 -1.27 5.17
C ALA A 202 27.78 0.26 4.98
N ALA A 203 27.12 0.70 3.91
CA ALA A 203 26.84 2.10 3.62
C ALA A 203 25.57 2.66 4.28
N GLY A 204 24.75 1.81 4.89
CA GLY A 204 23.44 2.21 5.42
C GLY A 204 22.44 2.59 4.33
N VAL A 205 22.66 2.17 3.08
CA VAL A 205 21.72 2.42 1.98
C VAL A 205 20.56 1.43 2.12
N ASP A 206 19.40 1.94 2.54
CA ASP A 206 18.14 1.19 2.52
C ASP A 206 17.74 0.97 1.05
N PRO A 207 17.42 -0.26 0.61
CA PRO A 207 16.76 -0.50 -0.67
C PRO A 207 15.35 0.13 -0.69
N GLY A 208 15.28 1.46 -0.69
CA GLY A 208 14.06 2.21 -0.95
C GLY A 208 13.48 1.79 -2.30
N ASP A 209 12.22 1.36 -2.29
CA ASP A 209 11.32 1.08 -3.44
C ASP A 209 11.75 0.05 -4.49
N ALA A 210 12.94 -0.54 -4.39
CA ALA A 210 13.38 -1.54 -5.36
C ALA A 210 12.90 -2.94 -4.96
N TYR A 211 11.63 -3.25 -5.18
CA TYR A 211 11.01 -4.57 -4.92
C TYR A 211 11.85 -5.77 -5.36
N ALA A 212 12.44 -5.68 -6.54
CA ALA A 212 13.27 -6.72 -7.13
C ALA A 212 14.61 -6.91 -6.39
N SER A 213 15.09 -5.89 -5.69
CA SER A 213 16.34 -5.88 -4.94
C SER A 213 16.25 -6.63 -3.62
N TRP A 214 15.16 -6.41 -2.89
CA TRP A 214 14.87 -7.16 -1.67
C TRP A 214 14.71 -8.65 -1.94
N LEU A 215 13.97 -8.96 -2.99
CA LEU A 215 13.83 -10.30 -3.57
C LEU A 215 15.16 -11.01 -3.79
N TRP A 216 16.04 -10.29 -4.46
CA TRP A 216 17.35 -10.78 -4.84
C TRP A 216 18.24 -10.98 -3.59
N LEU A 217 18.21 -10.03 -2.63
CA LEU A 217 18.91 -10.16 -1.34
C LEU A 217 18.43 -11.37 -0.54
N ILE A 218 17.12 -11.60 -0.47
CA ILE A 218 16.55 -12.79 0.19
C ILE A 218 17.11 -14.06 -0.46
N GLY A 219 17.09 -14.13 -1.80
CA GLY A 219 17.63 -15.27 -2.54
C GLY A 219 19.12 -15.53 -2.21
N GLN A 220 19.94 -14.49 -2.19
CA GLN A 220 21.36 -14.61 -1.86
C GLN A 220 21.61 -15.07 -0.43
N PHE A 221 20.95 -14.48 0.56
CA PHE A 221 21.13 -14.89 1.96
C PHE A 221 20.71 -16.35 2.18
N LEU A 222 19.72 -16.84 1.43
CA LEU A 222 19.33 -18.24 1.47
C LEU A 222 20.37 -19.15 0.79
N GLU A 223 20.96 -18.75 -0.35
CA GLU A 223 22.06 -19.46 -1.01
C GLU A 223 23.32 -19.55 -0.11
N GLU A 224 23.60 -18.50 0.67
CA GLU A 224 24.71 -18.45 1.63
C GLU A 224 24.41 -19.21 2.94
N GLY A 225 23.17 -19.60 3.18
CA GLY A 225 22.72 -20.22 4.44
C GLY A 225 22.53 -19.25 5.61
N ASP A 226 22.61 -17.93 5.39
CA ASP A 226 22.39 -16.89 6.41
C ASP A 226 20.88 -16.56 6.56
N ARG A 227 20.20 -17.48 7.23
CA ARG A 227 18.74 -17.42 7.40
C ARG A 227 18.25 -16.22 8.21
N ALA A 228 19.07 -15.70 9.12
CA ALA A 228 18.70 -14.54 9.93
C ALA A 228 18.63 -13.29 9.06
N LYS A 229 19.60 -13.11 8.14
CA LYS A 229 19.56 -12.00 7.17
C LYS A 229 18.47 -12.17 6.13
N ALA A 230 18.21 -13.40 5.66
CA ALA A 230 17.09 -13.66 4.76
C ALA A 230 15.74 -13.29 5.39
N ALA A 231 15.53 -13.67 6.66
CA ALA A 231 14.33 -13.31 7.41
C ALA A 231 14.21 -11.79 7.64
N TRP A 232 15.30 -11.12 7.98
CA TRP A 232 15.35 -9.66 8.11
C TRP A 232 15.02 -8.94 6.78
N ALA A 233 15.63 -9.37 5.67
CA ALA A 233 15.37 -8.78 4.36
C ALA A 233 13.92 -9.05 3.89
N LEU A 234 13.37 -10.22 4.22
CA LEU A 234 11.97 -10.55 3.98
C LEU A 234 11.04 -9.67 4.81
N GLU A 235 11.34 -9.42 6.09
CA GLU A 235 10.56 -8.52 6.94
C GLU A 235 10.53 -7.09 6.40
N ARG A 236 11.67 -6.60 5.86
CA ARG A 236 11.77 -5.29 5.22
C ARG A 236 11.05 -5.22 3.89
N TYR A 237 11.22 -6.23 3.02
CA TYR A 237 10.43 -6.38 1.80
C TYR A 237 8.93 -6.30 2.08
N LEU A 238 8.49 -7.06 3.08
CA LEU A 238 7.11 -7.11 3.54
C LEU A 238 6.62 -5.75 4.06
N GLY A 239 7.51 -4.94 4.63
CA GLY A 239 7.24 -3.55 5.02
C GLY A 239 7.01 -2.63 3.83
N CYS A 240 7.87 -2.67 2.81
CA CYS A 240 7.79 -1.84 1.59
C CYS A 240 6.62 -2.21 0.66
N TRP A 241 6.02 -3.39 0.88
CA TRP A 241 4.92 -3.89 0.08
C TRP A 241 3.56 -3.28 0.46
N HIS A 242 3.51 -2.43 1.49
CA HIS A 242 2.29 -1.83 2.02
C HIS A 242 1.59 -0.83 1.08
N GLU A 243 2.25 -0.34 0.04
CA GLU A 243 1.83 0.88 -0.68
C GLU A 243 1.17 0.64 -2.05
N TYR A 244 1.34 -0.54 -2.67
CA TYR A 244 0.78 -0.81 -4.00
C TYR A 244 -0.57 -1.57 -3.94
N GLU A 245 -1.64 -0.77 -4.00
CA GLU A 245 -2.88 -1.02 -4.76
C GLU A 245 -3.78 -2.22 -4.43
N VAL A 246 -3.72 -2.82 -3.24
CA VAL A 246 -4.82 -3.68 -2.75
C VAL A 246 -5.35 -3.15 -1.43
N PRO A 247 -6.66 -3.20 -1.13
CA PRO A 247 -7.15 -2.95 0.22
C PRO A 247 -6.34 -3.80 1.19
N SER A 248 -5.44 -3.14 1.90
CA SER A 248 -4.49 -3.70 2.86
C SER A 248 -5.18 -4.44 4.01
N SER A 249 -6.51 -4.42 4.00
CA SER A 249 -7.44 -5.12 4.88
C SER A 249 -7.65 -6.59 4.51
N VAL A 250 -7.52 -7.01 3.25
CA VAL A 250 -7.84 -8.39 2.80
C VAL A 250 -6.63 -9.28 2.61
N LEU A 251 -5.46 -8.73 2.28
CA LEU A 251 -4.31 -9.56 1.97
C LEU A 251 -3.36 -9.67 3.17
N PRO A 252 -2.89 -10.88 3.54
CA PRO A 252 -1.58 -10.96 4.18
C PRO A 252 -0.61 -10.25 3.23
N ARG A 253 0.24 -9.35 3.74
CA ARG A 253 1.26 -8.59 2.98
C ARG A 253 1.74 -9.46 1.79
N GLN A 254 1.29 -9.14 0.58
CA GLN A 254 1.41 -10.08 -0.54
C GLN A 254 2.86 -10.47 -0.71
N LEU A 255 3.02 -11.74 -1.04
CA LEU A 255 4.22 -12.26 -1.61
C LEU A 255 3.88 -12.87 -2.96
N PRO A 256 4.04 -12.06 -4.02
CA PRO A 256 4.47 -12.61 -5.29
C PRO A 256 5.75 -13.45 -5.10
N LEU A 257 6.57 -13.17 -4.06
CA LEU A 257 7.84 -13.85 -3.85
C LEU A 257 7.72 -15.29 -3.36
N TYR A 258 6.61 -15.71 -2.73
CA TYR A 258 6.61 -17.03 -2.09
C TYR A 258 6.69 -18.13 -3.13
N LEU A 259 6.02 -18.03 -4.27
CA LEU A 259 6.11 -19.07 -5.29
C LEU A 259 7.53 -19.16 -5.89
N TRP A 260 8.28 -18.07 -5.91
CA TRP A 260 9.61 -18.04 -6.52
C TRP A 260 10.75 -18.32 -5.54
N THR A 261 10.58 -17.95 -4.27
CA THR A 261 11.58 -18.11 -3.19
C THR A 261 11.30 -19.30 -2.28
N ARG A 262 10.11 -19.92 -2.35
CA ARG A 262 9.74 -21.12 -1.56
C ARG A 262 10.71 -22.29 -1.67
N PRO A 263 11.34 -22.61 -2.83
CA PRO A 263 12.37 -23.66 -2.88
C PRO A 263 13.56 -23.36 -1.98
N LEU A 264 13.75 -22.09 -1.60
CA LEU A 264 14.84 -21.60 -0.77
C LEU A 264 14.46 -21.55 0.73
N LEU A 265 13.18 -21.77 1.09
CA LEU A 265 12.66 -21.70 2.46
C LEU A 265 12.35 -23.11 3.00
N ASP A 266 12.97 -23.50 4.12
CA ASP A 266 12.65 -24.79 4.75
C ASP A 266 11.31 -24.75 5.53
N ALA A 267 10.85 -25.92 6.00
CA ALA A 267 9.60 -26.04 6.74
C ALA A 267 9.56 -25.23 8.05
N ALA A 268 10.72 -25.06 8.71
CA ALA A 268 10.80 -24.32 9.97
C ALA A 268 10.66 -22.82 9.74
N THR A 269 11.35 -22.25 8.74
CA THR A 269 11.19 -20.85 8.35
C THR A 269 9.76 -20.58 7.87
N ARG A 270 9.17 -21.48 7.06
CA ARG A 270 7.77 -21.38 6.65
C ARG A 270 6.82 -21.33 7.85
N SER A 271 6.98 -22.26 8.80
CA SER A 271 6.15 -22.31 10.00
C SER A 271 6.33 -21.07 10.89
N ALA A 272 7.56 -20.55 11.02
CA ALA A 272 7.85 -19.36 11.82
C ALA A 272 7.19 -18.12 11.21
N VAL A 273 7.26 -17.95 9.88
CA VAL A 273 6.58 -16.84 9.18
C VAL A 273 5.06 -16.97 9.32
N LEU A 274 4.50 -18.17 9.15
CA LEU A 274 3.06 -18.42 9.28
C LEU A 274 2.50 -18.26 10.69
N SER A 275 3.31 -18.49 11.72
CA SER A 275 2.88 -18.37 13.11
C SER A 275 3.20 -17.01 13.72
N SER A 276 4.00 -16.19 13.03
CA SER A 276 4.27 -14.82 13.45
C SER A 276 3.08 -13.93 13.06
N PRO A 277 2.52 -13.15 14.00
CA PRO A 277 1.56 -12.10 13.65
C PRO A 277 2.16 -11.21 12.57
N VAL A 278 1.46 -11.04 11.44
CA VAL A 278 1.97 -10.22 10.34
C VAL A 278 1.70 -8.75 10.68
N GLY A 279 2.73 -8.06 11.17
CA GLY A 279 2.68 -6.67 11.62
C GLY A 279 2.27 -6.52 13.08
N ARG A 280 2.32 -5.29 13.61
CA ARG A 280 1.67 -4.98 14.90
C ARG A 280 0.15 -5.15 14.73
N ALA A 281 -0.56 -5.34 15.84
CA ALA A 281 -2.01 -5.44 15.82
C ALA A 281 -2.59 -4.27 15.00
N PRO A 282 -3.53 -4.53 14.06
CA PRO A 282 -4.04 -3.50 13.16
C PRO A 282 -4.54 -2.29 13.97
N ALA A 283 -4.39 -1.08 13.42
CA ALA A 283 -4.80 0.17 14.09
C ALA A 283 -6.25 0.13 14.57
N GLU A 284 -7.13 -0.67 13.98
CA GLU A 284 -8.51 -0.90 14.44
C GLU A 284 -8.63 -1.48 15.86
N GLU A 285 -7.59 -2.08 16.43
CA GLU A 285 -7.54 -2.43 17.86
C GLU A 285 -6.88 -1.33 18.72
N ASN A 286 -6.26 -0.34 18.07
CA ASN A 286 -5.74 0.85 18.72
C ASN A 286 -6.89 1.77 19.14
N VAL A 287 -6.99 2.01 20.45
CA VAL A 287 -7.99 2.90 21.05
C VAL A 287 -7.96 4.30 20.43
N GLU A 288 -6.78 4.78 20.00
CA GLU A 288 -6.62 6.08 19.37
C GLU A 288 -7.19 6.10 17.95
N TRP A 289 -6.99 5.05 17.15
CA TRP A 289 -7.62 4.97 15.84
C TRP A 289 -9.14 4.90 15.94
N ARG A 290 -9.71 4.05 16.81
CA ARG A 290 -11.17 3.99 16.99
C ARG A 290 -11.78 5.32 17.42
N ARG A 291 -11.00 6.16 18.11
CA ARG A 291 -11.42 7.51 18.48
C ARG A 291 -11.42 8.43 17.25
N LEU A 292 -10.33 8.44 16.48
CA LEU A 292 -10.21 9.23 15.25
C LEU A 292 -11.24 8.79 14.21
N GLU A 293 -11.39 7.49 13.99
CA GLU A 293 -12.39 6.88 13.11
C GLU A 293 -13.80 7.34 13.48
N ARG A 294 -14.18 7.29 14.77
CA ARG A 294 -15.47 7.82 15.24
C ARG A 294 -15.62 9.32 14.96
N ALA A 295 -14.57 10.09 15.14
CA ALA A 295 -14.57 11.52 14.87
C ALA A 295 -14.66 11.83 13.36
N LEU A 296 -14.15 10.98 12.49
CA LEU A 296 -13.98 11.27 11.05
C LEU A 296 -15.01 10.57 10.14
N ARG A 297 -15.51 9.39 10.48
CA ARG A 297 -16.36 8.56 9.60
C ARG A 297 -17.64 9.25 9.11
N THR A 298 -18.17 10.20 9.87
CA THR A 298 -19.37 10.96 9.47
C THR A 298 -19.05 12.16 8.57
N ARG A 299 -17.77 12.44 8.32
CA ARG A 299 -17.26 13.65 7.66
C ARG A 299 -16.49 13.39 6.39
N CYS A 300 -15.76 12.27 6.31
CA CYS A 300 -15.01 11.87 5.12
C CYS A 300 -15.08 10.37 4.90
N SER A 301 -14.69 9.92 3.71
CA SER A 301 -14.25 8.56 3.48
C SER A 301 -12.94 8.34 4.25
N LEU A 302 -12.80 7.20 4.92
CA LEU A 302 -11.54 6.83 5.57
C LEU A 302 -10.47 6.38 4.56
N ASP A 303 -10.85 6.21 3.30
CA ASP A 303 -9.94 5.84 2.22
C ASP A 303 -9.19 7.05 1.66
N ALA A 304 -9.78 8.25 1.72
CA ALA A 304 -9.12 9.47 1.31
C ALA A 304 -9.69 10.71 2.01
N ALA A 305 -8.85 11.46 2.70
CA ALA A 305 -9.22 12.71 3.33
C ALA A 305 -8.01 13.61 3.59
N CYS A 306 -8.28 14.89 3.84
CA CYS A 306 -7.33 15.84 4.40
C CYS A 306 -7.90 16.40 5.70
N VAL A 307 -7.16 16.24 6.80
CA VAL A 307 -7.55 16.73 8.12
C VAL A 307 -6.60 17.81 8.55
N THR A 308 -7.11 19.02 8.73
CA THR A 308 -6.34 20.19 9.14
C THR A 308 -6.83 20.72 10.47
N VAL A 309 -5.92 21.02 11.38
CA VAL A 309 -6.21 21.62 12.68
C VAL A 309 -5.55 22.99 12.74
N ALA A 310 -6.31 24.04 13.05
CA ALA A 310 -5.82 25.41 13.17
C ALA A 310 -6.15 25.99 14.56
N VAL A 311 -5.13 26.44 15.28
CA VAL A 311 -5.22 26.98 16.65
C VAL A 311 -5.29 28.50 16.64
N GLY A 312 -6.17 29.08 17.46
CA GLY A 312 -6.34 30.53 17.55
C GLY A 312 -7.03 31.16 16.34
N CYS A 313 -7.61 30.34 15.48
CA CYS A 313 -8.33 30.74 14.27
C CYS A 313 -9.84 30.63 14.51
N SER A 314 -10.62 31.57 13.98
CA SER A 314 -12.09 31.41 13.93
C SER A 314 -12.50 30.50 12.76
N VAL A 315 -13.72 29.95 12.82
CA VAL A 315 -14.27 29.13 11.73
C VAL A 315 -14.20 29.85 10.38
N ASP A 316 -14.63 31.11 10.33
CA ASP A 316 -14.62 31.91 9.10
C ASP A 316 -13.22 32.13 8.53
N GLU A 317 -12.22 32.33 9.39
CA GLU A 317 -10.83 32.51 8.97
C GLU A 317 -10.22 31.21 8.46
N ALA A 318 -10.51 30.10 9.12
CA ALA A 318 -10.09 28.77 8.70
C ALA A 318 -10.70 28.39 7.34
N LEU A 319 -11.98 28.69 7.12
CA LEU A 319 -12.65 28.48 5.84
C LEU A 319 -12.06 29.34 4.72
N ARG A 320 -11.80 30.62 5.00
CA ARG A 320 -11.15 31.52 4.02
C ARG A 320 -9.75 31.06 3.64
N ALA A 321 -9.00 30.48 4.58
CA ALA A 321 -7.69 29.88 4.29
C ALA A 321 -7.79 28.72 3.27
N PHE A 322 -8.95 28.06 3.20
CA PHE A 322 -9.25 26.96 2.27
C PHE A 322 -9.97 27.44 1.00
N GLY A 323 -10.04 28.77 0.78
CA GLY A 323 -10.74 29.35 -0.35
C GLY A 323 -12.26 29.21 -0.30
N ALA A 324 -12.83 28.86 0.87
CA ALA A 324 -14.27 28.76 1.07
C ALA A 324 -14.86 30.10 1.52
N ASP A 325 -16.11 30.36 1.12
CA ASP A 325 -16.89 31.51 1.59
C ASP A 325 -17.71 31.12 2.84
N PRO A 326 -17.41 31.67 4.03
CA PRO A 326 -18.16 31.36 5.24
C PRO A 326 -19.62 31.87 5.21
N ALA A 327 -19.96 32.79 4.30
CA ALA A 327 -21.33 33.24 4.10
C ALA A 327 -22.14 32.32 3.17
N ALA A 328 -21.49 31.38 2.48
CA ALA A 328 -22.17 30.43 1.62
C ALA A 328 -23.06 29.49 2.46
N PRO A 329 -24.25 29.11 1.96
CA PRO A 329 -25.12 28.19 2.69
C PRO A 329 -24.46 26.82 2.81
N ALA A 330 -24.49 26.25 4.01
CA ALA A 330 -24.13 24.86 4.23
C ALA A 330 -25.03 23.94 3.40
N VAL A 331 -24.44 23.03 2.64
CA VAL A 331 -25.20 21.99 1.92
C VAL A 331 -25.02 20.65 2.61
N PRO A 332 -26.09 19.84 2.70
CA PRO A 332 -25.97 18.47 3.18
C PRO A 332 -24.93 17.71 2.34
N ARG A 333 -24.14 16.86 2.98
CA ARG A 333 -23.24 15.93 2.28
C ARG A 333 -24.07 15.12 1.28
N LEU A 334 -23.80 15.28 0.00
CA LEU A 334 -24.40 14.45 -1.04
C LEU A 334 -23.74 13.08 -0.97
N GLU A 335 -24.54 12.02 -0.86
CA GLU A 335 -24.04 10.63 -0.83
C GLU A 335 -23.46 10.18 -2.19
N SER A 336 -23.60 10.98 -3.26
CA SER A 336 -23.19 10.61 -4.62
C SER A 336 -21.75 11.02 -4.97
N SER A 337 -20.84 10.16 -4.55
CA SER A 337 -19.59 9.64 -5.15
C SER A 337 -18.58 10.44 -6.01
N ASP A 338 -18.81 11.62 -6.60
CA ASP A 338 -17.80 12.22 -7.52
C ASP A 338 -17.47 13.71 -7.31
N ASP A 339 -18.21 14.44 -6.48
CA ASP A 339 -17.95 15.86 -6.25
C ASP A 339 -16.83 16.06 -5.20
N VAL A 340 -15.60 16.22 -5.69
CA VAL A 340 -14.43 16.64 -4.91
C VAL A 340 -14.71 18.05 -4.34
N GLY A 341 -14.54 18.24 -3.02
CA GLY A 341 -14.30 19.58 -2.46
C GLY A 341 -15.29 20.13 -1.43
N GLY A 342 -15.98 19.29 -0.65
CA GLY A 342 -16.64 19.76 0.58
C GLY A 342 -15.66 19.85 1.75
N VAL A 343 -15.75 20.90 2.58
CA VAL A 343 -15.00 21.01 3.84
C VAL A 343 -15.97 20.93 5.02
N SER A 344 -15.82 19.87 5.82
CA SER A 344 -16.52 19.74 7.10
C SER A 344 -15.75 20.47 8.19
N VAL A 345 -16.45 21.25 9.02
CA VAL A 345 -15.84 22.01 10.11
C VAL A 345 -16.23 21.42 11.47
N LEU A 346 -15.25 21.25 12.35
CA LEU A 346 -15.44 21.05 13.78
C LEU A 346 -14.84 22.23 14.55
N GLU A 347 -15.67 22.93 15.31
CA GLU A 347 -15.21 23.95 16.24
C GLU A 347 -14.89 23.28 17.59
N LEU A 348 -13.67 23.47 18.07
CA LEU A 348 -13.18 23.02 19.37
C LEU A 348 -12.75 24.23 20.20
N PRO A 349 -12.67 24.13 21.54
CA PRO A 349 -12.20 25.24 22.37
C PRO A 349 -10.80 25.73 21.93
N GLY A 350 -10.76 26.92 21.32
CA GLY A 350 -9.52 27.57 20.85
C GLY A 350 -8.96 27.03 19.53
N ALA A 351 -9.68 26.16 18.82
CA ALA A 351 -9.21 25.57 17.57
C ALA A 351 -10.34 25.21 16.61
N VAL A 352 -10.00 25.10 15.32
CA VAL A 352 -10.90 24.64 14.27
C VAL A 352 -10.26 23.43 13.59
N VAL A 353 -11.05 22.38 13.38
CA VAL A 353 -10.67 21.21 12.57
C VAL A 353 -11.44 21.25 11.26
N LEU A 354 -10.73 21.22 10.16
CA LEU A 354 -11.26 21.16 8.80
C LEU A 354 -11.00 19.75 8.26
N VAL A 355 -12.03 19.13 7.71
CA VAL A 355 -11.97 17.78 7.13
C VAL A 355 -12.47 17.85 5.69
N GLU A 356 -11.58 17.62 4.74
CA GLU A 356 -11.91 17.51 3.32
C GLU A 356 -12.12 16.04 2.97
N ASP A 357 -13.27 15.69 2.40
CA ASP A 357 -13.53 14.35 1.86
C ASP A 357 -12.90 14.25 0.47
N ARG A 358 -11.87 13.41 0.32
CA ARG A 358 -11.07 13.26 -0.91
C ARG A 358 -10.42 14.55 -1.45
N GLY A 359 -10.41 15.64 -0.68
CA GLY A 359 -9.70 16.87 -0.99
C GLY A 359 -8.31 16.91 -0.35
N PHE A 360 -7.44 17.81 -0.82
CA PHE A 360 -6.06 17.96 -0.37
C PHE A 360 -5.65 19.43 -0.14
N THR A 361 -6.60 20.37 -0.10
CA THR A 361 -6.28 21.81 0.01
C THR A 361 -5.42 22.11 1.24
N GLY A 362 -5.65 21.43 2.35
CA GLY A 362 -4.89 21.58 3.59
C GLY A 362 -3.42 21.20 3.50
N SER A 363 -3.01 20.37 2.53
CA SER A 363 -1.60 20.08 2.27
C SER A 363 -0.92 21.16 1.40
N ALA A 364 -1.66 22.13 0.87
CA ALA A 364 -1.07 23.24 0.13
C ALA A 364 -0.45 24.28 1.07
N GLU A 365 0.79 24.70 0.78
CA GLU A 365 1.51 25.73 1.57
C GLU A 365 0.68 26.99 1.80
N GLY A 366 -0.03 27.47 0.77
CA GLY A 366 -0.84 28.68 0.87
C GLY A 366 -1.96 28.56 1.91
N ALA A 367 -2.64 27.42 1.94
CA ALA A 367 -3.74 27.16 2.87
C ALA A 367 -3.20 27.03 4.30
N ILE A 368 -2.14 26.25 4.52
CA ILE A 368 -1.60 26.02 5.86
C ILE A 368 -0.91 27.26 6.45
N ARG A 369 -0.24 28.09 5.62
CA ARG A 369 0.24 29.42 6.05
C ARG A 369 -0.92 30.31 6.49
N ALA A 370 -1.98 30.39 5.69
CA ALA A 370 -3.15 31.20 6.03
C ALA A 370 -3.84 30.71 7.32
N ALA A 371 -3.99 29.38 7.49
CA ALA A 371 -4.60 28.77 8.66
C ALA A 371 -3.77 28.96 9.94
N SER A 372 -2.44 29.02 9.83
CA SER A 372 -1.52 29.24 10.96
C SER A 372 -1.28 30.71 11.30
N ALA A 373 -1.92 31.68 10.63
CA ALA A 373 -1.61 33.11 10.79
C ALA A 373 -1.71 33.66 12.23
N ARG A 374 -2.39 32.96 13.15
CA ARG A 374 -2.56 33.35 14.57
C ARG A 374 -2.12 32.30 15.59
N GLY A 375 -1.42 31.26 15.15
CA GLY A 375 -1.03 30.17 16.03
C GLY A 375 -0.45 29.01 15.24
N ARG A 376 -0.67 27.79 15.72
CA ARG A 376 -0.22 26.58 15.03
C ARG A 376 -1.31 26.07 14.10
N ALA A 377 -0.90 25.59 12.93
CA ALA A 377 -1.74 24.74 12.12
C ALA A 377 -0.95 23.54 11.61
N ALA A 378 -1.59 22.37 11.57
CA ALA A 378 -1.04 21.20 10.90
C ALA A 378 -2.11 20.49 10.09
N SER A 379 -1.69 19.89 8.99
CA SER A 379 -2.54 19.14 8.07
C SER A 379 -1.96 17.77 7.80
N TYR A 380 -2.84 16.80 7.61
CA TYR A 380 -2.49 15.48 7.14
C TYR A 380 -3.48 15.03 6.05
N PHE A 381 -2.94 14.76 4.86
CA PHE A 381 -3.66 14.23 3.72
C PHE A 381 -3.26 12.76 3.48
N TRP A 382 -4.24 11.94 3.09
CA TRP A 382 -4.01 10.61 2.55
C TRP A 382 -5.04 10.27 1.48
N ASN A 383 -4.73 9.33 0.60
CA ASN A 383 -5.70 8.77 -0.33
C ASN A 383 -5.56 7.25 -0.55
N ALA A 384 -6.48 6.69 -1.33
CA ALA A 384 -6.52 5.25 -1.63
C ALA A 384 -5.41 4.79 -2.60
N MET A 385 -4.66 5.74 -3.18
CA MET A 385 -3.49 5.48 -4.02
C MET A 385 -2.20 5.39 -3.18
N GLY A 386 -2.29 5.63 -1.87
CA GLY A 386 -1.13 5.67 -1.00
C GLY A 386 -0.46 7.04 -0.96
N ASP A 387 -0.96 8.07 -1.66
CA ASP A 387 -0.36 9.40 -1.54
C ASP A 387 -0.67 9.95 -0.14
N GLU A 388 0.36 10.39 0.57
CA GLU A 388 0.24 10.93 1.92
C GLU A 388 1.10 12.18 2.04
N SER A 389 0.61 13.20 2.74
CA SER A 389 1.34 14.44 2.92
C SER A 389 1.03 15.07 4.27
N VAL A 390 2.06 15.51 5.00
CA VAL A 390 1.92 16.18 6.28
C VAL A 390 2.52 17.58 6.20
N MET A 391 1.83 18.58 6.74
CA MET A 391 2.29 19.97 6.74
C MET A 391 2.19 20.57 8.13
N PHE A 392 3.22 21.29 8.56
CA PHE A 392 3.28 21.97 9.86
C PHE A 392 3.62 23.45 9.67
N ALA A 393 2.82 24.32 10.27
CA ALA A 393 3.02 25.77 10.21
C ALA A 393 2.71 26.45 11.55
N GLU A 394 3.41 27.53 11.84
CA GLU A 394 3.19 28.35 13.03
C GLU A 394 3.33 29.83 12.68
N ASN A 395 2.35 30.64 13.09
CA ASN A 395 2.30 32.09 12.87
C ASN A 395 2.48 32.52 11.39
N GLY A 396 1.96 31.71 10.45
CA GLY A 396 2.04 31.97 9.02
C GLY A 396 3.32 31.49 8.35
N GLU A 397 4.24 30.87 9.10
CA GLU A 397 5.48 30.29 8.57
C GLU A 397 5.37 28.76 8.48
N ILE A 398 5.80 28.20 7.35
CA ILE A 398 5.95 26.74 7.22
C ILE A 398 7.18 26.34 8.02
N LEU A 399 7.00 25.42 8.96
CA LEU A 399 8.11 24.86 9.72
C LEU A 399 8.71 23.68 8.97
N ASP A 400 7.86 22.80 8.44
CA ASP A 400 8.23 21.59 7.72
C ASP A 400 7.01 20.96 7.05
N GLY A 401 7.24 20.03 6.14
CA GLY A 401 6.20 19.22 5.51
C GLY A 401 6.67 18.50 4.26
N GLY A 402 5.87 17.57 3.79
CA GLY A 402 6.20 16.72 2.64
C GLY A 402 5.52 15.35 2.71
N ASP A 403 5.93 14.47 1.81
CA ASP A 403 5.33 13.14 1.62
C ASP A 403 6.01 12.08 2.52
N TYR A 404 6.20 12.47 3.80
CA TYR A 404 7.07 11.81 4.77
C TYR A 404 6.69 10.36 5.11
N LEU A 405 5.40 10.04 5.14
CA LEU A 405 4.93 8.76 5.69
C LEU A 405 5.07 7.57 4.73
N LEU A 406 5.48 7.83 3.48
CA LEU A 406 5.90 6.83 2.49
C LEU A 406 7.43 6.59 2.51
N GLY A 407 8.16 7.18 3.45
CA GLY A 407 9.61 6.97 3.59
C GLY A 407 10.47 7.61 2.48
N SER A 408 9.88 8.39 1.58
CA SER A 408 10.58 9.09 0.51
C SER A 408 11.29 10.37 0.98
N GLU A 409 10.81 10.97 2.08
CA GLU A 409 11.31 12.24 2.62
C GLU A 409 11.48 12.18 4.14
N THR A 410 12.43 12.96 4.67
CA THR A 410 12.65 13.12 6.11
C THR A 410 12.30 14.53 6.55
N LEU A 411 11.52 14.68 7.64
CA LEU A 411 11.29 15.97 8.28
C LEU A 411 12.63 16.58 8.72
N GLU A 412 12.97 17.73 8.17
CA GLU A 412 14.21 18.46 8.49
C GLU A 412 14.13 19.11 9.87
N HIS A 413 12.93 19.45 10.34
CA HIS A 413 12.71 20.11 11.62
C HIS A 413 12.83 19.10 12.77
N PRO A 414 13.88 19.18 13.63
CA PRO A 414 14.22 18.09 14.56
C PRO A 414 13.12 17.78 15.57
N ALA A 415 12.38 18.80 16.02
CA ALA A 415 11.28 18.59 16.97
C ALA A 415 10.08 17.87 16.33
N LEU A 416 9.85 18.04 15.03
CA LEU A 416 8.74 17.40 14.31
C LEU A 416 9.10 15.96 13.97
N ALA A 417 10.33 15.73 13.50
CA ALA A 417 10.88 14.39 13.34
C ALA A 417 10.76 13.57 14.64
N ALA A 418 11.15 14.15 15.78
CA ALA A 418 11.04 13.47 17.08
C ALA A 418 9.59 13.15 17.48
N ILE A 419 8.60 14.00 17.14
CA ILE A 419 7.18 13.72 17.37
C ILE A 419 6.75 12.50 16.57
N VAL A 420 7.09 12.47 15.28
CA VAL A 420 6.65 11.40 14.37
C VAL A 420 7.34 10.08 14.70
N GLU A 421 8.64 10.08 14.96
CA GLU A 421 9.38 8.90 15.40
C GLU A 421 8.78 8.28 16.67
N ASP A 422 8.42 9.10 17.66
CA ASP A 422 7.83 8.60 18.89
C ASP A 422 6.46 7.93 18.65
N ILE A 423 5.65 8.47 17.75
CA ILE A 423 4.38 7.84 17.37
C ILE A 423 4.62 6.53 16.61
N ALA A 424 5.53 6.53 15.64
CA ALA A 424 5.89 5.35 14.84
C ALA A 424 6.44 4.19 15.70
N ARG A 425 7.02 4.49 16.88
CA ARG A 425 7.40 3.45 17.85
C ARG A 425 6.21 2.68 18.42
N SER A 426 4.98 3.20 18.34
CA SER A 426 3.77 2.57 18.87
C SER A 426 2.85 1.95 17.82
N THR A 427 2.93 2.40 16.57
CA THR A 427 2.08 1.94 15.46
C THR A 427 2.81 2.11 14.13
N ASP A 428 2.51 1.24 13.18
CA ASP A 428 2.97 1.27 11.78
C ASP A 428 1.88 1.75 10.82
N ASP A 429 0.71 2.17 11.33
CA ASP A 429 -0.36 2.73 10.52
C ASP A 429 -0.06 4.21 10.24
N SER A 430 0.30 4.50 8.99
CA SER A 430 0.64 5.85 8.53
C SER A 430 -0.49 6.85 8.79
N LYS A 431 -1.75 6.48 8.57
CA LYS A 431 -2.90 7.37 8.84
C LYS A 431 -2.98 7.74 10.31
N LEU A 432 -2.78 6.76 11.19
CA LEU A 432 -2.73 7.02 12.63
C LEU A 432 -1.52 7.88 13.01
N ILE A 433 -0.34 7.64 12.41
CA ILE A 433 0.87 8.44 12.65
C ILE A 433 0.63 9.91 12.27
N GLY A 434 0.16 10.17 11.05
CA GLY A 434 -0.09 11.52 10.54
C GLY A 434 -1.11 12.28 11.39
N LEU A 435 -2.25 11.65 11.70
CA LEU A 435 -3.28 12.27 12.54
C LEU A 435 -2.78 12.56 13.97
N LEU A 436 -2.04 11.64 14.60
CA LEU A 436 -1.47 11.88 15.93
C LEU A 436 -0.36 12.93 15.91
N ALA A 437 0.39 13.05 14.81
CA ALA A 437 1.39 14.11 14.64
C ALA A 437 0.71 15.49 14.58
N VAL A 438 -0.39 15.61 13.83
CA VAL A 438 -1.24 16.82 13.82
C VAL A 438 -1.72 17.18 15.21
N GLU A 439 -2.26 16.21 15.98
CA GLU A 439 -2.74 16.46 17.35
C GLU A 439 -1.63 16.91 18.29
N ARG A 440 -0.47 16.24 18.25
CA ARG A 440 0.67 16.55 19.14
C ARG A 440 1.28 17.91 18.83
N PHE A 441 1.43 18.26 17.55
CA PHE A 441 1.98 19.55 17.16
C PHE A 441 1.07 20.71 17.57
N THR A 442 -0.23 20.58 17.28
CA THR A 442 -1.23 21.62 17.58
C THR A 442 -1.65 21.65 19.04
N GLY A 443 -1.44 20.56 19.78
CA GLY A 443 -1.95 20.40 21.15
C GLY A 443 -3.47 20.20 21.20
N VAL A 444 -4.12 19.94 20.07
CA VAL A 444 -5.57 19.82 19.94
C VAL A 444 -5.92 18.37 19.65
N ARG A 445 -6.81 17.82 20.47
CA ARG A 445 -7.30 16.46 20.31
C ARG A 445 -8.52 16.44 19.38
N ILE A 446 -8.42 15.73 18.25
CA ILE A 446 -9.51 15.47 17.33
C ILE A 446 -10.46 14.46 18.00
N ALA A 447 -11.67 14.92 18.30
CA ALA A 447 -12.68 14.13 18.98
C ALA A 447 -14.05 14.35 18.33
N GLU A 448 -14.94 13.41 18.56
CA GLU A 448 -16.34 13.54 18.17
C GLU A 448 -16.94 14.76 18.92
N PRO A 449 -17.47 15.77 18.20
CA PRO A 449 -18.02 16.96 18.84
C PRO A 449 -19.40 16.64 19.41
N ALA A 450 -19.81 17.41 20.42
CA ALA A 450 -21.15 17.32 20.99
C ALA A 450 -22.26 17.85 20.04
N THR A 451 -21.87 18.58 18.98
CA THR A 451 -22.77 19.28 18.06
C THR A 451 -22.57 18.76 16.64
N PRO A 452 -23.63 18.60 15.82
CA PRO A 452 -23.48 18.18 14.43
C PRO A 452 -22.56 19.14 13.64
N PRO A 453 -21.75 18.59 12.71
CA PRO A 453 -20.78 19.39 11.96
C PRO A 453 -21.48 20.38 11.01
N LEU A 454 -20.85 21.54 10.82
CA LEU A 454 -21.19 22.46 9.75
C LEU A 454 -20.46 21.97 8.48
N VAL A 455 -21.20 21.70 7.40
CA VAL A 455 -20.62 21.29 6.11
C VAL A 455 -20.71 22.46 5.14
N LEU A 456 -19.58 23.01 4.69
CA LEU A 456 -19.53 24.12 3.75
C LEU A 456 -18.91 23.67 2.42
N VAL A 457 -19.39 24.28 1.33
CA VAL A 457 -19.08 23.96 -0.08
C VAL A 457 -18.79 25.28 -0.79
N HIS A 458 -17.87 25.44 -1.76
CA HIS A 458 -16.80 24.65 -2.37
C HIS A 458 -15.57 25.59 -2.43
N PRO A 459 -14.31 25.10 -2.46
CA PRO A 459 -13.18 25.91 -2.91
C PRO A 459 -13.40 26.35 -4.37
N ILE A 460 -13.12 27.62 -4.67
CA ILE A 460 -13.11 28.15 -6.02
C ILE A 460 -11.98 27.45 -6.80
N ALA A 461 -12.30 26.92 -7.99
CA ALA A 461 -11.30 26.43 -8.93
C ALA A 461 -10.24 27.51 -9.19
N ASN A 462 -8.98 27.23 -8.83
CA ASN A 462 -7.82 27.97 -9.32
C ASN A 462 -7.17 27.20 -10.46
#